data_AF-A0A503XGS6-F1
#
_entry.id   AF-A0A503XGS6-F1
#
_cell.length_a   1.000
_cell.length_b   1.000
_cell.length_c   1.000
_cell.angle_alpha   90.00
_cell.angle_beta   90.00
_cell.angle_gamma   90.00
#
_symmetry.space_group_name_H-M   'P 1'
#
loop_
_entity.id
_entity.type
_entity.pdbx_description
1 polymer ?
#
loop_
_entity_poly.entity_id
_entity_poly.type
_entity_poly.pdbx_seq_one_letter_code
_entity_poly.pdbx_strand_id
1 'polypeptide(L)'
;MPDPIAYWTLIATAASAVASAIALGFNAYELRQNGRSRDAEWLFRFLSEIRENERAFLNAPPGDEQGRALVDYVNFLNSAAGACQKGLLPKHTHAFLTDYLVEAIATIETEGFAERLERMRTSSSTFIELADFYKSHRRQIERAVAEQRILNAAADNTLQADSAES
;
A
#
# COMPACT_ATOMS: atom_id res chain seq x y z
N MET A 1 -57.83 12.64 35.16
CA MET A 1 -57.09 11.38 34.95
C MET A 1 -56.51 11.44 33.55
N PRO A 2 -55.19 11.24 33.35
CA PRO A 2 -54.63 11.18 32.00
C PRO A 2 -55.25 10.02 31.23
N ASP A 3 -55.55 10.24 29.95
CA ASP A 3 -56.15 9.21 29.08
C ASP A 3 -55.23 7.98 29.03
N PRO A 4 -55.74 6.76 29.30
CA PRO A 4 -54.91 5.56 29.34
C PRO A 4 -54.21 5.29 28.00
N ILE A 5 -54.83 5.70 26.89
CA ILE A 5 -54.27 5.60 25.53
C ILE A 5 -53.05 6.53 25.36
N ALA A 6 -53.09 7.74 25.94
CA ALA A 6 -52.00 8.71 25.88
C ALA A 6 -50.76 8.25 26.68
N TYR A 7 -50.98 7.52 27.78
CA TYR A 7 -49.90 6.95 28.60
C TYR A 7 -49.18 5.80 27.86
N TRP A 8 -49.93 4.88 27.25
CA TRP A 8 -49.35 3.76 26.49
C TRP A 8 -48.62 4.21 25.22
N THR A 9 -49.12 5.26 24.55
CA THR A 9 -48.45 5.84 23.38
C THR A 9 -47.12 6.49 23.75
N LEU A 10 -47.04 7.25 24.85
CA LEU A 10 -45.78 7.80 25.35
C LEU A 10 -44.74 6.72 25.66
N ILE A 11 -45.14 5.61 26.29
CA ILE A 11 -44.24 4.48 26.56
C ILE A 11 -43.77 3.84 25.26
N ALA A 12 -44.66 3.63 24.30
CA ALA A 12 -44.31 3.04 23.00
C ALA A 12 -43.33 3.94 22.22
N THR A 13 -43.55 5.25 22.20
CA THR A 13 -42.65 6.22 21.54
C THR A 13 -41.29 6.29 22.22
N ALA A 14 -41.25 6.27 23.56
CA ALA A 14 -40.00 6.22 24.31
C ALA A 14 -39.22 4.91 24.03
N ALA A 15 -39.91 3.77 24.03
CA ALA A 15 -39.31 2.48 23.71
C ALA A 15 -38.78 2.42 22.27
N SER A 16 -39.52 2.97 21.29
CA SER A 16 -39.05 3.02 19.90
C SER A 16 -37.82 3.91 19.73
N ALA A 17 -37.78 5.06 20.42
CA ALA A 17 -36.64 5.96 20.36
C ALA A 17 -35.35 5.30 20.91
N VAL A 18 -35.47 4.56 22.02
CA VAL A 18 -34.35 3.80 22.60
C VAL A 18 -33.91 2.67 21.67
N ALA A 19 -34.86 1.92 21.09
CA ALA A 19 -34.54 0.85 20.14
C ALA A 19 -33.82 1.38 18.88
N SER A 20 -34.26 2.53 18.33
CA SER A 20 -33.59 3.17 17.19
C SER A 20 -32.18 3.66 17.53
N ALA A 21 -31.96 4.22 18.72
CA ALA A 21 -30.64 4.64 19.17
C ALA A 21 -29.68 3.45 19.33
N ILE A 22 -30.17 2.32 19.85
CA ILE A 22 -29.40 1.08 19.97
C ILE A 22 -29.06 0.53 18.57
N ALA A 23 -30.03 0.48 17.65
CA ALA A 23 -29.81 0.02 16.28
C ALA A 23 -28.78 0.89 15.53
N LEU A 24 -28.79 2.21 15.72
CA LEU A 24 -27.77 3.12 15.19
C LEU A 24 -26.39 2.85 15.78
N GLY A 25 -26.30 2.57 17.08
CA GLY A 25 -25.07 2.18 17.75
C GLY A 25 -24.49 0.86 17.22
N PHE A 26 -25.34 -0.15 17.02
CA PHE A 26 -24.94 -1.42 16.41
C PHE A 26 -24.51 -1.24 14.94
N ASN A 27 -25.26 -0.49 14.13
CA ASN A 27 -24.85 -0.18 12.76
C ASN A 27 -23.50 0.54 12.71
N ALA A 28 -23.26 1.51 13.61
CA ALA A 28 -21.98 2.20 13.69
C ALA A 28 -20.83 1.28 14.15
N TYR A 29 -21.11 0.34 15.04
CA TYR A 29 -20.15 -0.68 15.49
C TYR A 29 -19.83 -1.68 14.36
N GLU A 30 -20.85 -2.13 13.64
CA GLU A 30 -20.73 -3.04 12.50
C GLU A 30 -20.00 -2.37 11.33
N LEU A 31 -20.27 -1.09 11.04
CA LEU A 31 -19.50 -0.28 10.07
C LEU A 31 -18.01 -0.19 10.45
N ARG A 32 -17.70 -0.06 11.74
CA ARG A 32 -16.30 -0.03 12.23
C ARG A 32 -15.63 -1.39 12.14
N GLN A 33 -16.34 -2.47 12.45
CA GLN A 33 -15.81 -3.83 12.32
C GLN A 33 -15.63 -4.23 10.85
N ASN A 34 -16.62 -3.95 10.01
CA ASN A 34 -16.54 -4.15 8.55
C ASN A 34 -15.42 -3.31 7.93
N GLY A 35 -15.18 -2.10 8.43
CA GLY A 35 -14.01 -1.30 8.05
C GLY A 35 -12.69 -2.06 8.28
N ARG A 36 -12.48 -2.61 9.48
CA ARG A 36 -11.26 -3.38 9.81
C ARG A 36 -11.12 -4.68 9.01
N SER A 37 -12.22 -5.42 8.84
CA SER A 37 -12.22 -6.65 8.03
C SER A 37 -11.90 -6.34 6.56
N ARG A 38 -12.43 -5.22 6.03
CA ARG A 38 -12.16 -4.75 4.68
C ARG A 38 -10.69 -4.32 4.53
N ASP A 39 -10.12 -3.56 5.47
CA ASP A 39 -8.68 -3.21 5.47
C ASP A 39 -7.79 -4.46 5.41
N ALA A 40 -8.11 -5.48 6.23
CA ALA A 40 -7.35 -6.73 6.24
C ALA A 40 -7.47 -7.48 4.91
N GLU A 41 -8.67 -7.59 4.35
CA GLU A 41 -8.88 -8.23 3.05
C GLU A 41 -8.08 -7.54 1.92
N TRP A 42 -8.15 -6.21 1.84
CA TRP A 42 -7.36 -5.44 0.87
C TRP A 42 -5.87 -5.63 1.07
N LEU A 43 -5.41 -5.60 2.33
CA LEU A 43 -4.00 -5.81 2.65
C LEU A 43 -3.53 -7.20 2.20
N PHE A 44 -4.30 -8.25 2.47
CA PHE A 44 -3.94 -9.61 2.04
C PHE A 44 -3.91 -9.76 0.51
N ARG A 45 -4.87 -9.15 -0.20
CA ARG A 45 -4.89 -9.14 -1.67
C ARG A 45 -3.65 -8.42 -2.25
N PHE A 46 -3.32 -7.24 -1.73
CA PHE A 46 -2.12 -6.53 -2.18
C PHE A 46 -0.85 -7.29 -1.83
N LEU A 47 -0.75 -7.92 -0.66
CA LEU A 47 0.40 -8.73 -0.29
C LEU A 47 0.59 -9.94 -1.22
N SER A 48 -0.49 -10.57 -1.69
CA SER A 48 -0.36 -11.65 -2.68
C SER A 48 0.14 -11.14 -4.03
N GLU A 49 -0.40 -10.02 -4.52
CA GLU A 49 0.02 -9.44 -5.81
C GLU A 49 1.46 -8.92 -5.77
N ILE A 50 1.86 -8.29 -4.65
CA ILE A 50 3.24 -7.87 -4.40
C ILE A 50 4.18 -9.07 -4.55
N ARG A 51 3.92 -10.15 -3.82
CA ARG A 51 4.78 -11.33 -3.82
C ARG A 51 4.86 -11.99 -5.19
N GLU A 52 3.76 -12.00 -5.94
CA GLU A 52 3.73 -12.58 -7.28
C GLU A 52 4.58 -11.78 -8.27
N ASN A 53 4.37 -10.46 -8.33
CA ASN A 53 5.11 -9.59 -9.25
C ASN A 53 6.58 -9.46 -8.86
N GLU A 54 6.89 -9.35 -7.57
CA GLU A 54 8.26 -9.26 -7.07
C GLU A 54 9.03 -10.57 -7.35
N ARG A 55 8.42 -11.73 -7.12
CA ARG A 55 9.04 -13.02 -7.49
C ARG A 55 9.23 -13.16 -8.99
N ALA A 56 8.26 -12.72 -9.80
CA ALA A 56 8.39 -12.77 -11.24
C ALA A 56 9.56 -11.89 -11.72
N PHE A 57 9.73 -10.72 -11.12
CA PHE A 57 10.85 -9.82 -11.41
C PHE A 57 12.20 -10.40 -10.96
N LEU A 58 12.31 -10.84 -9.70
CA LEU A 58 13.57 -11.32 -9.12
C LEU A 58 14.06 -12.64 -9.72
N ASN A 59 13.14 -13.52 -10.15
CA ASN A 59 13.50 -14.82 -10.74
C ASN A 59 13.57 -14.79 -12.27
N ALA A 60 13.34 -13.64 -12.91
CA ALA A 60 13.41 -13.55 -14.36
C ALA A 60 14.86 -13.77 -14.84
N PRO A 61 15.08 -14.67 -15.81
CA PRO A 61 16.42 -14.89 -16.33
C PRO A 61 16.93 -13.64 -17.07
N PRO A 62 18.26 -13.40 -17.04
CA PRO A 62 18.85 -12.23 -17.67
C PRO A 62 18.60 -12.23 -19.18
N GLY A 63 18.24 -11.07 -19.73
CA GLY A 63 17.91 -10.88 -21.14
C GLY A 63 16.58 -10.15 -21.36
N ASP A 64 15.89 -10.46 -22.46
CA ASP A 64 14.62 -9.83 -22.81
C ASP A 64 13.49 -10.13 -21.80
N GLU A 65 13.55 -11.29 -21.14
CA GLU A 65 12.57 -11.71 -20.12
C GLU A 65 12.67 -10.85 -18.85
N GLN A 66 13.88 -10.55 -18.36
CA GLN A 66 14.08 -9.61 -17.26
C GLN A 66 13.56 -8.21 -17.59
N GLY A 67 13.74 -7.78 -18.83
CA GLY A 67 13.22 -6.50 -19.30
C GLY A 67 11.69 -6.43 -19.27
N ARG A 68 11.01 -7.52 -19.65
CA ARG A 68 9.55 -7.63 -19.60
C ARG A 68 9.04 -7.73 -18.17
N ALA A 69 9.66 -8.54 -17.33
CA ALA A 69 9.29 -8.69 -15.93
C ALA A 69 9.43 -7.36 -15.16
N LEU A 70 10.46 -6.55 -15.47
CA LEU A 70 10.59 -5.21 -14.94
C LEU A 70 9.42 -4.30 -15.36
N VAL A 71 9.02 -4.34 -16.63
CA VAL A 71 7.89 -3.53 -17.12
C VAL A 71 6.59 -3.94 -16.44
N ASP A 72 6.34 -5.24 -16.30
CA ASP A 72 5.15 -5.77 -15.62
C ASP A 72 5.15 -5.36 -14.14
N TYR A 73 6.30 -5.43 -13.47
CA TYR A 73 6.43 -4.97 -12.09
C TYR A 73 6.19 -3.46 -11.96
N VAL A 74 6.75 -2.64 -12.87
CA VAL A 74 6.54 -1.19 -12.85
C VAL A 74 5.08 -0.82 -13.19
N ASN A 75 4.39 -1.58 -14.05
CA ASN A 75 2.96 -1.43 -14.29
C ASN A 75 2.14 -1.68 -13.02
N PHE A 76 2.49 -2.70 -12.25
CA PHE A 76 1.90 -2.96 -10.95
C PHE A 76 2.16 -1.77 -9.99
N LEU A 77 3.41 -1.30 -9.88
CA LEU A 77 3.74 -0.15 -9.03
C LEU A 77 2.98 1.12 -9.44
N ASN A 78 2.78 1.35 -10.74
CA ASN A 78 1.99 2.48 -11.23
C ASN A 78 0.52 2.39 -10.82
N SER A 79 -0.07 1.20 -10.95
CA SER A 79 -1.46 0.95 -10.56
C SER A 79 -1.63 1.14 -9.05
N ALA A 80 -0.70 0.61 -8.26
CA ALA A 80 -0.65 0.79 -6.81
C ALA A 80 -0.48 2.26 -6.39
N ALA A 81 0.44 2.99 -7.04
CA ALA A 81 0.63 4.43 -6.85
C ALA A 81 -0.65 5.23 -7.13
N GLY A 82 -1.35 4.89 -8.22
CA GLY A 82 -2.63 5.48 -8.56
C GLY A 82 -3.71 5.24 -7.50
N ALA A 83 -3.76 4.03 -6.94
CA ALA A 83 -4.70 3.68 -5.87
C ALA A 83 -4.42 4.45 -4.57
N CYS A 84 -3.14 4.62 -4.21
CA CYS A 84 -2.73 5.46 -3.07
C CYS A 84 -3.12 6.92 -3.28
N GLN A 85 -2.67 7.55 -4.37
CA GLN A 85 -2.90 8.98 -4.60
C GLN A 85 -4.37 9.37 -4.71
N LYS A 86 -5.21 8.48 -5.26
CA LYS A 86 -6.65 8.72 -5.40
C LYS A 86 -7.44 8.39 -4.12
N GLY A 87 -6.79 7.96 -3.04
CA GLY A 87 -7.45 7.65 -1.78
C GLY A 87 -8.45 6.49 -1.87
N LEU A 88 -8.25 5.56 -2.82
CA LEU A 88 -9.15 4.43 -3.04
C LEU A 88 -8.97 3.34 -1.97
N LEU A 89 -7.83 3.38 -1.28
CA LEU A 89 -7.45 2.38 -0.30
C LEU A 89 -7.91 2.76 1.10
N PRO A 90 -8.31 1.77 1.91
CA PRO A 90 -8.55 2.00 3.31
C PRO A 90 -7.28 2.45 4.05
N LYS A 91 -7.44 3.08 5.21
CA LYS A 91 -6.37 3.84 5.89
C LYS A 91 -5.09 3.02 6.12
N HIS A 92 -5.21 1.81 6.64
CA HIS A 92 -4.03 1.00 6.95
C HIS A 92 -3.37 0.42 5.70
N THR A 93 -4.18 -0.02 4.74
CA THR A 93 -3.70 -0.48 3.42
C THR A 93 -2.98 0.65 2.68
N HIS A 94 -3.52 1.87 2.73
CA HIS A 94 -2.89 3.04 2.14
C HIS A 94 -1.52 3.32 2.74
N ALA A 95 -1.41 3.34 4.08
CA ALA A 95 -0.14 3.58 4.76
C ALA A 95 0.89 2.51 4.38
N PHE A 96 0.51 1.23 4.48
CA PHE A 96 1.37 0.10 4.09
C PHE A 96 1.84 0.20 2.64
N LEU A 97 0.92 0.45 1.70
CA LEU A 97 1.26 0.48 0.28
C LEU A 97 2.11 1.72 -0.07
N THR A 98 1.93 2.83 0.65
CA THR A 98 2.81 4.00 0.51
C THR A 98 4.24 3.66 0.93
N ASP A 99 4.41 3.06 2.11
CA ASP A 99 5.74 2.65 2.61
C ASP A 99 6.38 1.62 1.67
N TYR A 100 5.60 0.63 1.22
CA TYR A 100 6.06 -0.37 0.25
C TYR A 100 6.50 0.27 -1.08
N LEU A 101 5.73 1.20 -1.63
CA LEU A 101 6.07 1.86 -2.89
C LEU A 101 7.37 2.67 -2.77
N VAL A 102 7.59 3.33 -1.64
CA VAL A 102 8.84 4.05 -1.37
C VAL A 102 10.02 3.08 -1.37
N GLU A 103 9.90 1.96 -0.65
CA GLU A 103 10.93 0.92 -0.57
C GLU A 103 11.20 0.27 -1.94
N ALA A 104 10.14 -0.12 -2.65
CA ALA A 104 10.25 -0.77 -3.95
C ALA A 104 10.92 0.12 -5.00
N ILE A 105 10.57 1.41 -5.04
CA ILE A 105 11.24 2.38 -5.93
C ILE A 105 12.70 2.53 -5.54
N ALA A 106 13.00 2.62 -4.24
CA ALA A 106 14.38 2.72 -3.76
C ALA A 106 15.21 1.50 -4.16
N THR A 107 14.66 0.30 -4.03
CA THR A 107 15.31 -0.95 -4.45
C THR A 107 15.60 -0.96 -5.95
N ILE A 108 14.64 -0.55 -6.79
CA ILE A 108 14.86 -0.47 -8.24
C ILE A 108 15.97 0.55 -8.58
N GLU A 109 16.05 1.67 -7.86
CA GLU A 109 17.11 2.66 -8.05
C GLU A 109 18.49 2.17 -7.58
N THR A 110 18.56 1.34 -6.54
CA THR A 110 19.82 0.80 -6.01
C THR A 110 20.34 -0.40 -6.80
N GLU A 111 19.46 -1.24 -7.38
CA GLU A 111 19.81 -2.40 -8.19
C GLU A 111 20.27 -2.06 -9.63
N GLY A 112 20.49 -0.78 -9.94
CA GLY A 112 21.04 -0.35 -11.23
C GLY A 112 20.01 -0.18 -12.35
N PHE A 113 18.71 -0.26 -12.03
CA PHE A 113 17.63 -0.02 -13.00
C PHE A 113 17.17 1.44 -13.04
N ALA A 114 17.82 2.35 -12.31
CA ALA A 114 17.45 3.76 -12.19
C ALA A 114 17.23 4.46 -13.55
N GLU A 115 18.17 4.33 -14.50
CA GLU A 115 18.03 4.95 -15.82
C GLU A 115 16.88 4.37 -16.64
N ARG A 116 16.57 3.08 -16.45
CA ARG A 116 15.47 2.42 -17.13
C ARG A 116 14.13 2.84 -16.53
N LEU A 117 14.05 2.94 -15.20
CA LEU A 117 12.89 3.45 -14.49
C LEU A 117 12.60 4.91 -14.87
N GLU A 118 13.62 5.76 -14.92
CA GLU A 118 13.46 7.17 -15.30
C GLU A 118 13.01 7.32 -16.75
N ARG A 119 13.55 6.52 -17.67
CA ARG A 119 13.05 6.47 -19.05
C ARG A 119 11.59 6.06 -19.11
N MET A 120 11.18 5.02 -18.40
CA MET A 120 9.77 4.58 -18.39
C MET A 120 8.84 5.70 -17.89
N ARG A 121 9.23 6.39 -16.80
CA ARG A 121 8.47 7.50 -16.23
C ARG A 121 8.36 8.73 -17.15
N THR A 122 9.37 8.98 -17.98
CA THR A 122 9.44 10.17 -18.84
C THR A 122 8.95 9.92 -20.27
N SER A 123 9.02 8.67 -20.77
CA SER A 123 8.76 8.35 -22.18
C SER A 123 7.32 7.97 -22.51
N SER A 124 6.52 7.58 -21.51
CA SER A 124 5.15 7.13 -21.76
C SER A 124 4.16 7.77 -20.80
N SER A 125 3.00 8.14 -21.30
CA SER A 125 1.85 8.52 -20.48
C SER A 125 1.33 7.36 -19.61
N THR A 126 1.89 6.17 -19.76
CA THR A 126 1.46 4.94 -19.06
C THR A 126 1.88 4.93 -17.59
N PHE A 127 2.93 5.68 -17.21
CA PHE A 127 3.50 5.66 -15.85
C PHE A 127 3.34 7.00 -15.10
N ILE A 128 2.27 7.74 -15.39
CA ILE A 128 2.03 9.08 -14.84
C ILE A 128 1.82 9.00 -13.32
N GLU A 129 1.03 8.03 -12.85
CA GLU A 129 0.71 7.87 -11.43
C GLU A 129 1.96 7.59 -10.60
N LEU A 130 2.86 6.75 -11.11
CA LEU A 130 4.15 6.47 -10.49
C LEU A 130 5.05 7.71 -10.48
N ALA A 131 5.08 8.46 -11.58
CA ALA A 131 5.85 9.68 -11.68
C ALA A 131 5.36 10.76 -10.69
N ASP A 132 4.05 10.91 -10.53
CA ASP A 132 3.45 11.85 -9.59
C ASP A 132 3.59 11.38 -8.14
N PHE A 133 3.50 10.07 -7.89
CA PHE A 133 3.78 9.49 -6.58
C PHE A 133 5.22 9.80 -6.15
N TYR A 134 6.17 9.59 -7.06
CA TYR A 134 7.57 9.90 -6.82
C TYR A 134 7.79 11.38 -6.50
N LYS A 135 7.20 12.30 -7.28
CA LYS A 135 7.31 13.75 -7.00
C LYS A 135 6.80 14.09 -5.61
N SER A 136 5.70 13.45 -5.20
CA SER A 136 5.04 13.69 -3.90
C SER A 136 5.85 13.12 -2.72
N HIS A 137 6.55 12.01 -2.93
CA HIS A 137 7.30 11.29 -1.88
C HIS A 137 8.82 11.33 -2.07
N ARG A 138 9.33 12.23 -2.92
CA ARG A 138 10.73 12.29 -3.34
C ARG A 138 11.72 12.21 -2.18
N ARG A 139 11.48 12.98 -1.11
CA ARG A 139 12.36 13.00 0.07
C ARG A 139 12.42 11.65 0.80
N GLN A 140 11.31 10.92 0.84
CA GLN A 140 11.25 9.61 1.50
C GLN A 140 12.00 8.58 0.65
N ILE A 141 11.81 8.62 -0.66
CA ILE A 141 12.51 7.75 -1.61
C ILE A 141 14.02 8.01 -1.58
N GLU A 142 14.46 9.27 -1.67
CA GLU A 142 15.89 9.63 -1.60
C GLU A 142 16.52 9.16 -0.28
N ARG A 143 15.78 9.22 0.83
CA ARG A 143 16.23 8.71 2.13
C ARG A 143 16.36 7.18 2.12
N ALA A 144 15.35 6.46 1.62
CA ALA A 144 15.38 5.01 1.53
C ALA A 144 16.53 4.52 0.63
N VAL A 145 16.75 5.18 -0.51
CA VAL A 145 17.89 4.91 -1.40
C VAL A 145 19.23 5.10 -0.69
N ALA A 146 19.39 6.19 0.06
CA ALA A 146 20.61 6.44 0.82
C ALA A 146 20.84 5.37 1.91
N GLU A 147 19.79 4.99 2.62
CA GLU A 147 19.83 3.96 3.66
C GLU A 147 20.21 2.58 3.08
N GLN A 148 19.56 2.16 1.99
CA GLN A 148 19.90 0.91 1.30
C GLN A 148 21.34 0.89 0.79
N ARG A 149 21.85 1.99 0.25
CA ARG A 149 23.27 2.08 -0.18
C ARG A 149 24.25 1.90 0.98
N ILE A 150 23.94 2.47 2.15
CA ILE A 150 24.76 2.31 3.35
C ILE A 150 24.73 0.85 3.81
N LEU A 151 23.56 0.22 3.83
CA LEU A 151 23.40 -1.18 4.23
C LEU A 151 24.15 -2.13 3.27
N ASN A 152 24.03 -1.93 1.96
CA ASN A 152 24.75 -2.73 0.97
C ASN A 152 26.27 -2.58 1.11
N ALA A 153 26.76 -1.35 1.29
CA ALA A 153 28.18 -1.11 1.52
C ALA A 153 28.69 -1.73 2.84
N ALA A 154 27.88 -1.75 3.90
CA ALA A 154 28.23 -2.40 5.16
C ALA A 154 28.29 -3.94 5.03
N ALA A 155 27.35 -4.53 4.27
CA ALA A 155 27.34 -5.96 3.99
C ALA A 155 28.57 -6.40 3.19
N ASP A 156 28.94 -5.64 2.15
CA ASP A 156 30.12 -5.91 1.32
C ASP A 156 31.42 -5.89 2.14
N ASN A 157 31.55 -4.92 3.07
CA ASN A 157 32.72 -4.82 3.95
C ASN A 157 32.82 -6.00 4.94
N THR A 158 31.69 -6.53 5.40
CA THR A 158 31.65 -7.68 6.32
C THR A 158 32.07 -8.96 5.61
N LEU A 159 31.58 -9.18 4.39
CA LEU A 159 31.97 -10.32 3.55
C LEU A 159 33.46 -10.31 3.20
N GLN A 160 34.04 -9.13 2.96
CA GLN A 160 35.48 -8.99 2.71
C GLN A 160 36.33 -9.27 3.95
N ALA A 161 35.86 -8.90 5.15
CA ALA A 161 36.55 -9.20 6.40
C ALA A 161 36.58 -10.70 6.69
N ASP A 162 35.45 -11.41 6.55
CA ASP A 162 35.38 -12.86 6.76
C ASP A 162 36.20 -13.66 5.74
N SER A 163 36.31 -13.15 4.50
CA SER A 163 37.11 -13.77 3.43
C SER A 163 38.62 -13.59 3.61
N ALA A 164 39.05 -12.61 4.41
CA ALA A 164 40.46 -12.34 4.69
C ALA A 164 40.97 -13.13 5.91
N GLU A 165 40.08 -13.69 6.73
CA GLU A 165 40.39 -14.49 7.91
C GLU A 165 40.37 -16.01 7.65
N SER A 166 39.94 -16.45 6.45
CA SER A 166 39.96 -17.85 5.99
C SER A 166 41.16 -18.17 5.11
#